data_AF-A0A8J3ANI0-F1
#
_entry.id   AF-A0A8J3ANI0-F1
#
_cell.length_a   1.000
_cell.length_b   1.000
_cell.length_c   1.000
_cell.angle_alpha   90.00
_cell.angle_beta   90.00
_cell.angle_gamma   90.00
#
_symmetry.space_group_name_H-M   'P 1'
#
loop_
_entity.id
_entity.type
_entity.pdbx_description
1 polymer ?
#
loop_
_entity_poly.entity_id
_entity_poly.type
_entity_poly.pdbx_seq_one_letter_code
_entity_poly.pdbx_strand_id
1 'polypeptide(L)'
;MRAHTLAKLLQSNCQGWPLTDDGDMVMQQERENDYISLLQMWTDYARKAASSFSFITSWDNPSLPKELYDLGQLQWLEPMPSILDMLVKQSEVIWDVDIRHFSDEVKSELRRLSAGTPFWTIFDFYKRVTGYESVPPPYVLKMRQARSALREQHGVCQCFWGKELVSSTDRWISTGGWPHWNNRCPYQVVDKELELRWGARTNVLSSTRASKEIVDFVQSSYPLHYAGLIHHLEYANVPHPQFIFKRVPDVWPCSKWNYSSALTPLLQAAAEFEVDSAIVEISAWLEEIDPYTPPNDANLFNDMIRLVNQNEGLSLVRWIKKKRSK
;
A
#
# COMPACT_ATOMS: atom_id res chain seq x y z
N MET A 1 22.31 -10.09 4.65
CA MET A 1 20.85 -10.32 4.69
C MET A 1 20.26 -10.63 3.30
N ARG A 2 20.98 -11.30 2.38
CA ARG A 2 20.66 -11.26 0.94
C ARG A 2 20.57 -12.63 0.24
N ALA A 3 21.42 -13.60 0.60
CA ALA A 3 21.38 -14.93 -0.02
C ALA A 3 20.20 -15.80 0.45
N HIS A 4 19.84 -15.72 1.74
CA HIS A 4 18.78 -16.55 2.31
C HIS A 4 17.37 -16.12 1.86
N THR A 5 17.14 -14.81 1.69
CA THR A 5 15.87 -14.27 1.15
C THR A 5 15.73 -14.61 -0.33
N LEU A 6 16.80 -14.44 -1.12
CA LEU A 6 16.82 -14.84 -2.53
C LEU A 6 16.62 -16.36 -2.67
N ALA A 7 17.28 -17.16 -1.84
CA ALA A 7 17.10 -18.62 -1.83
C ALA A 7 15.66 -19.03 -1.48
N LYS A 8 15.02 -18.39 -0.50
CA LYS A 8 13.59 -18.62 -0.19
C LYS A 8 12.65 -18.17 -1.30
N LEU A 9 12.96 -17.04 -1.96
CA LEU A 9 12.21 -16.49 -3.09
C LEU A 9 12.31 -17.41 -4.31
N LEU A 10 13.50 -17.96 -4.58
CA LEU A 10 13.72 -18.95 -5.63
C LEU A 10 13.08 -20.30 -5.27
N GLN A 11 13.24 -20.82 -4.06
CA GLN A 11 12.58 -22.07 -3.64
C GLN A 11 11.06 -22.03 -3.71
N SER A 12 10.45 -20.89 -3.36
CA SER A 12 8.98 -20.72 -3.42
C SER A 12 8.44 -20.50 -4.83
N ASN A 13 9.28 -20.04 -5.76
CA ASN A 13 8.88 -19.63 -7.11
C ASN A 13 9.59 -20.39 -8.23
N CYS A 14 10.37 -21.44 -7.97
CA CYS A 14 11.05 -22.22 -9.00
C CYS A 14 10.42 -23.61 -9.18
N GLN A 15 9.93 -23.93 -10.39
CA GLN A 15 9.34 -25.25 -10.71
C GLN A 15 10.39 -26.32 -11.01
N GLY A 16 11.56 -25.92 -11.53
CA GLY A 16 12.64 -26.81 -11.95
C GLY A 16 13.91 -26.64 -11.14
N TRP A 17 13.83 -26.11 -9.91
CA TRP A 17 15.00 -26.14 -9.03
C TRP A 17 15.38 -27.61 -8.80
N PRO A 18 16.62 -28.03 -9.05
CA PRO A 18 16.96 -29.44 -9.06
C PRO A 18 16.65 -30.04 -7.69
N LEU A 19 15.64 -30.90 -7.63
CA LEU A 19 15.56 -31.97 -6.65
C LEU A 19 16.64 -32.94 -7.08
N THR A 20 17.74 -32.95 -6.34
CA THR A 20 18.85 -33.90 -6.54
C THR A 20 18.30 -35.32 -6.45
N ASP A 21 18.16 -35.98 -7.60
CA ASP A 21 18.16 -37.44 -7.70
C ASP A 21 19.54 -37.84 -8.21
N ASP A 22 20.15 -38.82 -7.54
CA ASP A 22 21.59 -39.19 -7.57
C ASP A 22 22.12 -39.74 -8.92
N GLY A 23 21.45 -39.46 -10.03
CA GLY A 23 21.53 -40.24 -11.26
C GLY A 23 22.16 -39.57 -12.48
N ASP A 24 22.77 -38.38 -12.43
CA ASP A 24 23.55 -37.82 -13.57
C ASP A 24 24.39 -36.57 -13.21
N MET A 25 25.34 -36.72 -12.27
CA MET A 25 25.97 -35.57 -11.59
C MET A 25 26.89 -34.66 -12.43
N VAL A 26 27.52 -35.12 -13.51
CA VAL A 26 28.62 -34.34 -14.15
C VAL A 26 28.12 -33.36 -15.21
N MET A 27 27.19 -33.77 -16.08
CA MET A 27 26.58 -32.88 -17.09
C MET A 27 25.52 -31.95 -16.48
N GLN A 28 24.90 -32.35 -15.36
CA GLN A 28 24.00 -31.48 -14.60
C GLN A 28 24.77 -30.42 -13.82
N GLN A 29 25.93 -30.74 -13.21
CA GLN A 29 26.74 -29.73 -12.51
C GLN A 29 27.20 -28.59 -13.42
N GLU A 30 27.64 -28.88 -14.65
CA GLU A 30 28.06 -27.82 -15.58
C GLU A 30 26.87 -26.90 -15.96
N ARG A 31 25.70 -27.48 -16.26
CA ARG A 31 24.49 -26.68 -16.55
C ARG A 31 23.97 -25.94 -15.33
N GLU A 32 23.99 -26.55 -14.15
CA GLU A 32 23.61 -25.92 -12.87
C GLU A 32 24.54 -24.74 -12.56
N ASN A 33 25.84 -24.89 -12.78
CA ASN A 33 26.81 -23.80 -12.63
C ASN A 33 26.55 -22.67 -13.62
N ASP A 34 26.17 -22.97 -14.86
CA ASP A 34 25.79 -21.97 -15.86
C ASP A 34 24.51 -21.22 -15.48
N TYR A 35 23.47 -21.94 -15.03
CA TYR A 35 22.21 -21.33 -14.58
C TYR A 35 22.41 -20.46 -13.33
N ILE A 36 23.17 -20.93 -12.34
CA ILE A 36 23.49 -20.17 -11.13
C ILE A 36 24.30 -18.93 -11.49
N SER A 37 25.29 -19.05 -12.39
CA SER A 37 26.10 -17.91 -12.83
C SER A 37 25.27 -16.87 -13.57
N LEU A 38 24.37 -17.30 -14.47
CA LEU A 38 23.44 -16.42 -15.17
C LEU A 38 22.46 -15.73 -14.21
N LEU A 39 21.93 -16.46 -13.23
CA LEU A 39 21.04 -15.90 -12.22
C LEU A 39 21.77 -14.89 -11.33
N GLN A 40 22.99 -15.20 -10.88
CA GLN A 40 23.84 -14.29 -10.13
C GLN A 40 24.10 -13.00 -10.92
N MET A 41 24.53 -13.13 -12.17
CA MET A 41 24.77 -12.01 -13.07
C MET A 41 23.51 -11.15 -13.27
N TRP A 42 22.36 -11.77 -13.55
CA TRP A 42 21.10 -11.05 -13.66
C TRP A 42 20.73 -10.34 -12.35
N THR A 43 20.86 -11.00 -11.19
CA THR A 43 20.58 -10.34 -9.91
C THR A 43 21.54 -9.20 -9.60
N ASP A 44 22.79 -9.27 -10.06
CA ASP A 44 23.76 -8.19 -9.90
C ASP A 44 23.43 -7.00 -10.83
N TYR A 45 22.98 -7.27 -12.07
CA TYR A 45 22.45 -6.24 -12.96
C TYR A 45 21.18 -5.61 -12.42
N ALA A 46 20.19 -6.41 -12.02
CA ALA A 46 18.96 -5.93 -11.38
C ALA A 46 19.25 -5.15 -10.10
N ARG A 47 20.26 -5.55 -9.30
CA ARG A 47 20.70 -4.80 -8.11
C ARG A 47 21.38 -3.49 -8.49
N LYS A 48 22.19 -3.47 -9.53
CA LYS A 48 22.84 -2.26 -10.04
C LYS A 48 21.79 -1.28 -10.58
N ALA A 49 20.84 -1.79 -11.36
CA ALA A 49 19.67 -1.06 -11.81
C ALA A 49 18.91 -0.51 -10.59
N ALA A 50 18.49 -1.35 -9.64
CA ALA A 50 17.83 -0.93 -8.41
C ALA A 50 18.63 0.10 -7.60
N SER A 51 19.96 0.02 -7.57
CA SER A 51 20.81 0.98 -6.87
C SER A 51 20.89 2.35 -7.55
N SER A 52 20.60 2.42 -8.86
CA SER A 52 20.42 3.69 -9.58
C SER A 52 19.10 4.38 -9.22
N PHE A 53 18.14 3.64 -8.65
CA PHE A 53 16.94 4.20 -8.03
C PHE A 53 17.27 4.52 -6.57
N SER A 54 17.53 5.80 -6.25
CA SER A 54 17.58 6.18 -4.85
C SER A 54 16.13 6.29 -4.34
N PHE A 55 15.60 5.17 -3.84
CA PHE A 55 14.27 5.12 -3.24
C PHE A 55 14.23 6.09 -2.06
N ILE A 56 13.34 7.09 -2.15
CA ILE A 56 13.20 8.09 -1.08
C ILE A 56 12.40 7.50 0.08
N THR A 57 11.45 6.62 -0.22
CA THR A 57 10.68 5.84 0.76
C THR A 57 10.23 4.52 0.14
N SER A 58 10.56 3.40 0.77
CA SER A 58 9.69 2.23 0.69
C SER A 58 8.51 2.50 1.60
N TRP A 59 7.32 2.27 1.07
CA TRP A 59 6.09 2.27 1.83
C TRP A 59 6.08 0.93 2.56
N ASP A 60 6.78 0.85 3.69
CA ASP A 60 6.97 -0.42 4.40
C ASP A 60 5.74 -0.71 5.27
N ASN A 61 4.88 -1.62 4.80
CA ASN A 61 3.96 -2.40 5.64
C ASN A 61 4.51 -3.85 5.75
N PRO A 62 4.92 -4.32 6.95
CA PRO A 62 5.78 -5.50 7.10
C PRO A 62 5.11 -6.89 6.98
N SER A 63 4.01 -7.06 6.23
CA SER A 63 3.11 -8.21 6.49
C SER A 63 2.55 -9.01 5.30
N LEU A 64 3.21 -9.09 4.13
CA LEU A 64 2.91 -10.12 3.11
C LEU A 64 4.18 -10.77 2.52
N PRO A 65 4.08 -11.93 1.84
CA PRO A 65 5.21 -12.55 1.18
C PRO A 65 5.70 -11.61 0.07
N LYS A 66 6.79 -10.91 0.39
CA LYS A 66 7.45 -9.89 -0.42
C LYS A 66 7.95 -10.46 -1.76
N GLU A 67 8.05 -11.77 -1.84
CA GLU A 67 8.83 -12.53 -2.81
C GLU A 67 8.36 -12.39 -4.27
N LEU A 68 7.06 -12.52 -4.54
CA LEU A 68 6.51 -12.44 -5.90
C LEU A 68 6.48 -11.01 -6.45
N TYR A 69 6.22 -10.03 -5.58
CA TYR A 69 6.22 -8.62 -5.93
C TYR A 69 7.65 -8.11 -6.17
N ASP A 70 8.58 -8.51 -5.30
CA ASP A 70 10.01 -8.20 -5.47
C ASP A 70 10.52 -8.78 -6.79
N LEU A 71 10.10 -9.99 -7.17
CA LEU A 71 10.51 -10.58 -8.46
C LEU A 71 9.99 -9.82 -9.67
N GLY A 72 8.70 -9.44 -9.68
CA GLY A 72 8.12 -8.65 -10.76
C GLY A 72 8.76 -7.26 -10.88
N GLN A 73 9.06 -6.62 -9.75
CA GLN A 73 9.78 -5.34 -9.72
C GLN A 73 11.21 -5.49 -10.25
N LEU A 74 11.91 -6.56 -9.89
CA LEU A 74 13.26 -6.85 -10.39
C LEU A 74 13.27 -7.16 -11.89
N GLN A 75 12.30 -7.93 -12.39
CA GLN A 75 12.14 -8.22 -13.82
C GLN A 75 11.82 -6.98 -14.65
N TRP A 76 11.09 -6.02 -14.07
CA TRP A 76 10.87 -4.73 -14.73
C TRP A 76 12.13 -3.87 -14.77
N LEU A 77 12.92 -3.87 -13.70
CA LEU A 77 14.18 -3.12 -13.63
C LEU A 77 15.23 -3.65 -14.59
N GLU A 78 15.33 -4.98 -14.70
CA GLU A 78 16.23 -5.66 -15.62
C GLU A 78 15.53 -6.93 -16.14
N PRO A 79 15.22 -7.01 -17.44
CA PRO A 79 14.57 -8.19 -18.01
C PRO A 79 15.37 -9.46 -17.72
N MET A 80 14.68 -10.47 -17.20
CA MET A 80 15.32 -11.76 -16.95
C MET A 80 15.66 -12.43 -18.29
N PRO A 81 16.89 -12.97 -18.46
CA PRO A 81 17.22 -13.78 -19.63
C PRO A 81 16.24 -14.93 -19.82
N SER A 82 15.72 -15.13 -21.03
CA SER A 82 14.69 -16.14 -21.33
C SER A 82 15.09 -17.56 -20.96
N ILE A 83 16.40 -17.85 -20.93
CA ILE A 83 16.94 -19.14 -20.50
C ILE A 83 16.65 -19.44 -19.01
N LEU A 84 16.43 -18.42 -18.18
CA LEU A 84 16.06 -18.55 -16.77
C LEU A 84 14.54 -18.67 -16.57
N ASP A 85 13.72 -18.45 -17.61
CA ASP A 85 12.25 -18.57 -17.53
C ASP A 85 11.80 -19.98 -17.14
N MET A 86 12.63 -21.00 -17.41
CA MET A 86 12.35 -22.40 -17.06
C MET A 86 12.56 -22.66 -15.56
N LEU A 87 13.42 -21.87 -14.92
CA LEU A 87 13.75 -22.03 -13.51
C LEU A 87 12.67 -21.40 -12.66
N VAL A 88 12.17 -20.24 -13.05
CA VAL A 88 11.10 -19.54 -12.34
C VAL A 88 9.77 -20.07 -12.85
N LYS A 89 8.89 -20.52 -11.94
CA LYS A 89 7.48 -20.75 -12.20
C LYS A 89 6.96 -19.47 -12.84
N GLN A 90 6.75 -19.48 -14.17
CA GLN A 90 6.27 -18.31 -14.89
C GLN A 90 5.05 -17.83 -14.13
N SER A 91 5.16 -16.67 -13.46
CA SER A 91 3.97 -16.08 -12.92
C SER A 91 3.12 -15.77 -14.14
N GLU A 92 1.87 -16.23 -14.20
CA GLU A 92 0.91 -15.85 -15.25
C GLU A 92 0.61 -14.34 -15.26
N VAL A 93 1.38 -13.58 -14.48
CA VAL A 93 1.25 -12.19 -14.13
C VAL A 93 2.28 -11.42 -14.92
N ILE A 94 1.81 -10.69 -15.92
CA ILE A 94 2.63 -9.69 -16.60
C ILE A 94 2.54 -8.42 -15.76
N TRP A 95 3.69 -7.81 -15.47
CA TRP A 95 3.74 -6.55 -14.76
C TRP A 95 3.78 -5.40 -15.76
N ASP A 96 2.88 -4.43 -15.58
CA ASP A 96 2.95 -3.13 -16.23
C ASP A 96 3.36 -2.07 -15.20
N VAL A 97 3.84 -0.94 -15.68
CA VAL A 97 4.30 0.14 -14.81
C VAL A 97 3.73 1.48 -15.26
N ASP A 98 3.10 2.15 -14.30
CA ASP A 98 2.61 3.52 -14.43
C ASP A 98 3.59 4.46 -13.73
N ILE A 99 4.13 5.43 -14.45
CA ILE A 99 5.13 6.37 -13.95
C ILE A 99 4.60 7.79 -14.10
N ARG A 100 4.63 8.53 -12.99
CA ARG A 100 4.40 9.98 -12.99
C ARG A 100 5.68 10.71 -12.60
N HIS A 101 6.09 11.65 -13.45
CA HIS A 101 7.27 12.47 -13.23
C HIS A 101 6.91 13.79 -12.54
N PHE A 102 7.78 14.26 -11.66
CA PHE A 102 7.65 15.51 -10.92
C PHE A 102 8.96 16.29 -11.03
N SER A 103 8.84 17.62 -11.04
CA SER A 103 9.97 18.53 -11.22
C SER A 103 10.98 18.48 -10.07
N ASP A 104 12.18 19.01 -10.33
CA ASP A 104 13.20 19.25 -9.30
C ASP A 104 12.73 20.17 -8.16
N GLU A 105 11.71 21.01 -8.38
CA GLU A 105 11.09 21.81 -7.32
C GLU A 105 10.42 20.92 -6.27
N VAL A 106 9.59 19.95 -6.70
CA VAL A 106 8.93 18.98 -5.81
C VAL A 106 9.97 18.17 -5.04
N LYS A 107 11.04 17.74 -5.72
CA LYS A 107 12.17 17.04 -5.12
C LYS A 107 12.86 17.86 -4.04
N SER A 108 13.14 19.13 -4.32
CA SER A 108 13.82 20.03 -3.39
C SER A 108 12.95 20.30 -2.17
N GLU A 109 11.66 20.53 -2.38
CA GLU A 109 10.69 20.73 -1.31
C GLU A 109 10.54 19.47 -0.44
N LEU A 110 10.46 18.29 -1.05
CA LEU A 110 10.41 17.03 -0.32
C LEU A 110 11.66 16.82 0.54
N ARG A 111 12.85 17.11 0.00
CA ARG A 111 14.12 17.02 0.75
C ARG A 111 14.17 18.00 1.91
N ARG A 112 13.73 19.25 1.70
CA ARG A 112 13.65 20.28 2.74
C ARG A 112 12.79 19.81 3.91
N LEU A 113 11.64 19.20 3.62
CA LEU A 113 10.68 18.74 4.61
C LEU A 113 11.10 17.43 5.30
N SER A 114 11.70 16.51 4.54
CA SER A 114 12.16 15.21 5.04
C SER A 114 13.25 15.32 6.12
N ALA A 115 13.90 16.48 6.24
CA ALA A 115 14.85 16.76 7.31
C ALA A 115 14.20 16.81 8.71
N GLY A 116 12.91 17.16 8.80
CA GLY A 116 12.20 17.32 10.07
C GLY A 116 10.91 16.48 10.18
N THR A 117 10.33 16.06 9.05
CA THR A 117 9.12 15.23 9.05
C THR A 117 9.19 14.22 7.91
N PRO A 118 9.15 12.91 8.21
CA PRO A 118 9.21 11.90 7.16
C PRO A 118 8.05 12.00 6.17
N PHE A 119 8.30 11.63 4.91
CA PHE A 119 7.31 11.70 3.84
C PHE A 119 6.01 10.94 4.18
N TRP A 120 6.09 9.75 4.79
CA TRP A 120 4.89 8.99 5.15
C TRP A 120 4.02 9.73 6.17
N THR A 121 4.60 10.51 7.08
CA THR A 121 3.86 11.35 8.02
C THR A 121 3.16 12.50 7.30
N ILE A 122 3.85 13.15 6.36
CA ILE A 122 3.26 14.23 5.53
C ILE A 122 2.09 13.67 4.72
N PHE A 123 2.28 12.52 4.09
CA PHE A 123 1.29 11.89 3.22
C PHE A 123 0.10 11.31 4.00
N ASP A 124 0.33 10.65 5.14
CA ASP A 124 -0.75 10.23 6.03
C ASP A 124 -1.58 11.44 6.50
N PHE A 125 -0.92 12.54 6.89
CA PHE A 125 -1.62 13.75 7.29
C PHE A 125 -2.42 14.36 6.14
N TYR A 126 -1.85 14.43 4.93
CA TYR A 126 -2.54 14.88 3.72
C TYR A 126 -3.83 14.09 3.50
N LYS A 127 -3.77 12.75 3.62
CA LYS A 127 -4.98 11.91 3.50
C LYS A 127 -6.02 12.21 4.58
N ARG A 128 -5.56 12.39 5.83
CA ARG A 128 -6.44 12.67 6.98
C ARG A 128 -7.15 14.01 6.85
N VAL A 129 -6.44 15.08 6.47
CA VAL A 129 -7.04 16.42 6.41
C VAL A 129 -8.02 16.56 5.24
N THR A 130 -7.64 16.07 4.06
CA THR A 130 -8.45 16.22 2.84
C THR A 130 -9.69 15.31 2.83
N GLY A 131 -9.70 14.22 3.62
CA GLY A 131 -10.88 13.37 3.81
C GLY A 131 -12.10 14.10 4.37
N TYR A 132 -11.90 15.22 5.06
CA TYR A 132 -12.95 16.06 5.66
C TYR A 132 -13.27 17.33 4.87
N GLU A 133 -12.62 17.56 3.72
CA GLU A 133 -12.86 18.79 2.97
C GLU A 133 -14.21 18.81 2.27
N SER A 134 -14.80 20.00 2.18
CA SER A 134 -16.08 20.23 1.51
C SER A 134 -15.99 19.99 0.01
N VAL A 135 -14.84 20.31 -0.58
CA VAL A 135 -14.49 20.00 -1.97
C VAL A 135 -13.42 18.90 -1.93
N PRO A 136 -13.81 17.62 -1.94
CA PRO A 136 -12.87 16.52 -1.80
C PRO A 136 -11.96 16.42 -3.04
N PRO A 137 -10.68 16.02 -2.88
CA PRO A 137 -9.79 15.77 -4.00
C PRO A 137 -10.26 14.54 -4.82
N PRO A 138 -9.80 14.39 -6.07
CA PRO A 138 -10.24 13.33 -6.98
C PRO A 138 -10.14 11.90 -6.42
N TYR A 139 -9.06 11.57 -5.69
CA TYR A 139 -8.93 10.24 -5.10
C TYR A 139 -9.98 9.95 -4.02
N VAL A 140 -10.40 10.96 -3.25
CA VAL A 140 -11.48 10.81 -2.24
C VAL A 140 -12.81 10.59 -2.95
N LEU A 141 -13.07 11.29 -4.04
CA LEU A 141 -14.27 11.04 -4.87
C LEU A 141 -14.28 9.61 -5.42
N LYS A 142 -13.15 9.15 -5.96
CA LYS A 142 -13.00 7.79 -6.49
C LYS A 142 -13.21 6.73 -5.40
N MET A 143 -12.62 6.93 -4.22
CA MET A 143 -12.84 6.06 -3.07
C MET A 143 -14.31 6.04 -2.63
N ARG A 144 -14.98 7.21 -2.55
CA ARG A 144 -16.41 7.31 -2.21
C ARG A 144 -17.29 6.56 -3.22
N GLN A 145 -16.98 6.65 -4.52
CA GLN A 145 -17.67 5.89 -5.57
C GLN A 145 -17.49 4.38 -5.37
N ALA A 146 -16.26 3.92 -5.11
CA ALA A 146 -16.00 2.51 -4.83
C ALA A 146 -16.76 2.01 -3.60
N ARG A 147 -16.82 2.81 -2.53
CA ARG A 147 -17.64 2.50 -1.34
C ARG A 147 -19.13 2.43 -1.65
N SER A 148 -19.65 3.33 -2.50
CA SER A 148 -21.05 3.27 -2.93
C SER A 148 -21.35 1.95 -3.65
N ALA A 149 -20.50 1.57 -4.61
CA ALA A 149 -20.63 0.30 -5.32
C ALA A 149 -20.56 -0.91 -4.37
N LEU A 150 -19.63 -0.91 -3.41
CA LEU A 150 -19.53 -1.96 -2.39
C LEU A 150 -20.79 -2.05 -1.52
N ARG A 151 -21.41 -0.92 -1.17
CA ARG A 151 -22.65 -0.90 -0.38
C ARG A 151 -23.85 -1.40 -1.17
N GLU A 152 -23.93 -1.09 -2.46
CA GLU A 152 -24.96 -1.62 -3.35
C GLU A 152 -24.84 -3.15 -3.46
N GLN A 153 -23.61 -3.67 -3.64
CA GLN A 153 -23.34 -5.11 -3.62
C GLN A 153 -23.62 -5.74 -2.24
N HIS A 154 -23.28 -5.05 -1.15
CA HIS A 154 -23.58 -5.50 0.21
C HIS A 154 -25.08 -5.62 0.48
N GLY A 155 -25.91 -4.72 -0.06
CA GLY A 155 -27.36 -4.73 0.12
C GLY A 155 -28.04 -6.02 -0.35
N VAL A 156 -27.38 -6.78 -1.23
CA VAL A 156 -27.84 -8.08 -1.75
C VAL A 156 -26.96 -9.25 -1.30
N CYS A 157 -25.93 -9.00 -0.49
CA CYS A 157 -24.96 -10.04 -0.16
C CYS A 157 -25.58 -11.09 0.79
N GLN A 158 -25.33 -12.36 0.49
CA GLN A 158 -25.64 -13.50 1.36
C GLN A 158 -24.36 -14.05 1.96
N CYS A 159 -23.55 -13.16 2.56
CA CYS A 159 -22.24 -13.54 3.05
C CYS A 159 -22.34 -14.65 4.12
N PHE A 160 -21.59 -15.73 3.90
CA PHE A 160 -21.46 -16.85 4.84
C PHE A 160 -20.49 -16.57 5.99
N TRP A 161 -19.71 -15.49 5.89
CA TRP A 161 -18.66 -15.15 6.82
C TRP A 161 -18.95 -13.82 7.52
N GLY A 162 -18.68 -13.80 8.82
CA GLY A 162 -18.72 -12.61 9.66
C GLY A 162 -17.40 -12.46 10.42
N LYS A 163 -16.91 -11.22 10.53
CA LYS A 163 -15.74 -10.88 11.35
C LYS A 163 -16.21 -10.50 12.75
N GLU A 164 -15.88 -11.36 13.71
CA GLU A 164 -16.21 -11.21 15.13
C GLU A 164 -14.97 -10.72 15.89
N LEU A 165 -15.17 -9.75 16.79
CA LEU A 165 -14.12 -9.30 17.71
C LEU A 165 -14.20 -10.13 19.00
N VAL A 166 -13.29 -11.08 19.18
CA VAL A 166 -13.20 -11.90 20.40
C VAL A 166 -11.90 -11.57 21.12
N SER A 167 -12.01 -11.08 22.36
CA SER A 167 -10.87 -10.91 23.26
C SER A 167 -9.66 -10.23 22.62
N SER A 168 -9.89 -9.11 21.92
CA SER A 168 -8.89 -8.29 21.19
C SER A 168 -8.40 -8.84 19.85
N THR A 169 -8.81 -10.04 19.45
CA THR A 169 -8.49 -10.63 18.14
C THR A 169 -9.72 -10.67 17.26
N ASP A 170 -9.62 -10.12 16.05
CA ASP A 170 -10.65 -10.31 15.03
C ASP A 170 -10.49 -11.71 14.44
N ARG A 171 -11.59 -12.46 14.30
CA ARG A 171 -11.60 -13.76 13.61
C ARG A 171 -12.78 -13.86 12.65
N TRP A 172 -12.59 -14.58 11.56
CA TRP A 172 -13.69 -14.96 10.67
C TRP A 172 -14.43 -16.16 11.24
N ILE A 173 -15.75 -16.04 11.33
CA ILE A 173 -16.64 -17.12 11.74
C ILE A 173 -17.67 -17.39 10.64
N SER A 174 -17.99 -18.66 10.44
CA SER A 174 -19.10 -19.03 9.55
C SER A 174 -20.40 -18.68 10.25
N THR A 175 -21.25 -17.93 9.58
CA THR A 175 -22.53 -17.47 10.11
C THR A 175 -23.70 -18.32 9.62
N GLY A 176 -23.48 -19.26 8.69
CA GLY A 176 -24.54 -20.10 8.11
C GLY A 176 -25.62 -19.30 7.36
N GLY A 177 -25.36 -18.03 7.04
CA GLY A 177 -26.32 -17.08 6.46
C GLY A 177 -26.29 -15.72 7.15
N TRP A 178 -26.97 -14.73 6.59
CA TRP A 178 -27.06 -13.34 7.07
C TRP A 178 -28.53 -13.00 7.42
N PRO A 179 -28.85 -12.14 8.41
CA PRO A 179 -27.98 -11.31 9.25
C PRO A 179 -27.74 -11.85 10.67
N HIS A 180 -26.56 -11.57 11.23
CA HIS A 180 -26.24 -11.81 12.65
C HIS A 180 -25.87 -10.51 13.35
N TRP A 181 -26.40 -10.32 14.57
CA TRP A 181 -26.09 -9.15 15.38
C TRP A 181 -24.60 -9.11 15.74
N ASN A 182 -23.99 -7.93 15.62
CA ASN A 182 -22.60 -7.57 15.97
C ASN A 182 -21.45 -8.10 15.10
N ASN A 183 -21.73 -8.90 14.06
CA ASN A 183 -20.68 -9.33 13.13
C ASN A 183 -20.55 -8.38 11.93
N ARG A 184 -19.34 -8.23 11.39
CA ARG A 184 -19.08 -7.46 10.16
C ARG A 184 -18.87 -8.39 8.98
N CYS A 185 -19.70 -8.34 7.95
CA CYS A 185 -19.44 -9.13 6.74
C CYS A 185 -18.19 -8.61 5.98
N PRO A 186 -17.64 -9.36 5.02
CA PRO A 186 -16.53 -8.93 4.18
C PRO A 186 -16.66 -7.52 3.59
N TYR A 187 -17.82 -7.19 3.03
CA TYR A 187 -18.10 -5.86 2.45
C TYR A 187 -18.03 -4.74 3.50
N GLN A 188 -18.55 -4.97 4.71
CA GLN A 188 -18.47 -4.00 5.80
C GLN A 188 -17.05 -3.82 6.32
N VAL A 189 -16.24 -4.89 6.30
CA VAL A 189 -14.82 -4.81 6.67
C VAL A 189 -14.06 -3.91 5.67
N VAL A 190 -14.25 -4.11 4.37
CA VAL A 190 -13.56 -3.30 3.35
C VAL A 190 -14.09 -1.87 3.28
N ASP A 191 -15.41 -1.64 3.44
CA ASP A 191 -15.97 -0.28 3.48
C ASP A 191 -15.37 0.54 4.63
N LYS A 192 -15.21 -0.09 5.80
CA LYS A 192 -14.56 0.53 6.96
C LYS A 192 -13.09 0.81 6.69
N GLU A 193 -12.37 -0.11 6.10
CA GLU A 193 -10.94 0.02 5.84
C GLU A 193 -10.63 1.12 4.79
N LEU A 194 -11.46 1.25 3.76
CA LEU A 194 -11.39 2.36 2.79
C LEU A 194 -11.56 3.72 3.49
N GLU A 195 -12.53 3.85 4.40
CA GLU A 195 -12.73 5.08 5.18
C GLU A 195 -11.57 5.35 6.14
N LEU A 196 -11.01 4.31 6.77
CA LEU A 196 -9.84 4.45 7.65
C LEU A 196 -8.60 4.91 6.90
N ARG A 197 -8.40 4.54 5.63
CA ARG A 197 -7.17 4.87 4.91
C ARG A 197 -7.24 6.21 4.19
N TRP A 198 -8.33 6.50 3.50
CA TRP A 198 -8.48 7.66 2.60
C TRP A 198 -9.66 8.57 2.92
N GLY A 199 -10.50 8.21 3.88
CA GLY A 199 -11.73 8.93 4.21
C GLY A 199 -11.68 9.64 5.55
N ALA A 200 -12.87 9.94 6.06
CA ALA A 200 -13.06 10.58 7.36
C ALA A 200 -12.97 9.53 8.48
N ARG A 201 -11.75 9.19 8.89
CA ARG A 201 -11.42 8.09 9.83
C ARG A 201 -12.30 8.04 11.08
N THR A 202 -12.57 9.21 11.68
CA THR A 202 -13.38 9.30 12.90
C THR A 202 -14.81 8.76 12.75
N ASN A 203 -15.34 8.69 11.52
CA ASN A 203 -16.69 8.18 11.25
C ASN A 203 -16.83 6.67 11.50
N VAL A 204 -15.74 5.92 11.46
CA VAL A 204 -15.75 4.44 11.54
C VAL A 204 -14.96 3.89 12.74
N LEU A 205 -14.29 4.77 13.49
CA LEU A 205 -13.62 4.45 14.73
C LEU A 205 -14.61 4.45 15.91
N SER A 206 -14.31 3.67 16.95
CA SER A 206 -15.02 3.80 18.23
C SER A 206 -14.69 5.14 18.88
N SER A 207 -15.54 5.65 19.77
CA SER A 207 -15.35 6.95 20.42
C SER A 207 -13.96 7.11 21.05
N THR A 208 -13.47 6.09 21.77
CA THR A 208 -12.12 6.12 22.37
C THR A 208 -11.01 6.22 21.33
N ARG A 209 -11.12 5.48 20.22
CA ARG A 209 -10.12 5.52 19.13
C ARG A 209 -10.22 6.82 18.34
N ALA A 210 -11.43 7.35 18.13
CA ALA A 210 -11.65 8.64 17.47
C ALA A 210 -11.05 9.79 18.29
N SER A 211 -11.21 9.79 19.61
CA SER A 211 -10.57 10.79 20.48
C SER A 211 -9.04 10.73 20.42
N LYS A 212 -8.47 9.51 20.42
CA LYS A 212 -7.03 9.33 20.23
C LYS A 212 -6.57 9.83 18.87
N GLU A 213 -7.29 9.48 17.80
CA GLU A 213 -7.02 9.93 16.43
C GLU A 213 -7.00 11.47 16.33
N ILE A 214 -7.92 12.16 17.00
CA ILE A 214 -7.96 13.63 17.06
C ILE A 214 -6.72 14.19 17.77
N VAL A 215 -6.32 13.62 18.91
CA VAL A 215 -5.11 14.02 19.64
C VAL A 215 -3.86 13.83 18.77
N ASP A 216 -3.73 12.66 18.14
CA ASP A 216 -2.59 12.33 17.26
C ASP A 216 -2.56 13.24 16.02
N PHE A 217 -3.74 13.65 15.51
CA PHE A 217 -3.86 14.64 14.42
C PHE A 217 -3.34 16.00 14.84
N VAL A 218 -3.84 16.53 15.96
CA VAL A 218 -3.46 17.85 16.46
C VAL A 218 -1.95 17.88 16.73
N GLN A 219 -1.39 16.84 17.34
CA GLN A 219 0.04 16.75 17.59
C GLN A 219 0.86 16.78 16.29
N SER A 220 0.42 16.04 15.27
CA SER A 220 1.11 15.98 13.97
C SER A 220 0.94 17.25 13.14
N SER A 221 -0.09 18.05 13.42
CA SER A 221 -0.40 19.26 12.65
C SER A 221 0.63 20.39 12.86
N TYR A 222 1.26 20.48 14.02
CA TYR A 222 2.22 21.54 14.35
C TYR A 222 3.42 21.63 13.42
N PRO A 223 4.25 20.56 13.25
CA PRO A 223 5.39 20.63 12.35
C PRO A 223 4.98 20.91 10.91
N LEU A 224 3.80 20.43 10.48
CA LEU A 224 3.27 20.66 9.14
C LEU A 224 2.79 22.11 8.94
N HIS A 225 2.24 22.73 9.98
CA HIS A 225 1.86 24.14 9.97
C HIS A 225 3.11 25.03 9.89
N TYR A 226 4.12 24.79 10.73
CA TYR A 226 5.40 25.50 10.66
C TYR A 226 6.12 25.30 9.32
N ALA A 227 5.95 24.13 8.70
CA ALA A 227 6.46 23.84 7.38
C ALA A 227 5.72 24.53 6.21
N GLY A 228 4.58 25.18 6.49
CA GLY A 228 3.74 25.86 5.49
C GLY A 228 2.83 24.93 4.69
N LEU A 229 2.67 23.67 5.11
CA LEU A 229 1.86 22.67 4.40
C LEU A 229 0.37 22.73 4.75
N ILE A 230 0.04 23.31 5.91
CA ILE A 230 -1.34 23.44 6.37
C ILE A 230 -1.61 24.79 7.03
N HIS A 231 -2.89 25.15 7.07
CA HIS A 231 -3.39 26.29 7.84
C HIS A 231 -4.31 25.78 8.95
N HIS A 232 -4.08 26.22 10.18
CA HIS A 232 -5.05 26.03 11.26
C HIS A 232 -6.25 26.95 11.02
N LEU A 233 -7.44 26.44 11.31
CA LEU A 233 -8.65 27.24 11.25
C LEU A 233 -8.69 28.16 12.47
N GLU A 234 -8.81 29.47 12.26
CA GLU A 234 -8.79 30.48 13.33
C GLU A 234 -9.82 30.19 14.43
N TYR A 235 -10.99 29.70 14.04
CA TYR A 235 -12.10 29.38 14.93
C TYR A 235 -12.01 27.98 15.57
N ALA A 236 -11.01 27.16 15.24
CA ALA A 236 -10.86 25.83 15.81
C ALA A 236 -10.18 25.82 17.19
N ASN A 237 -9.64 26.97 17.64
CA ASN A 237 -8.95 27.13 18.93
C ASN A 237 -7.97 25.98 19.22
N VAL A 238 -7.08 25.71 18.26
CA VAL A 238 -6.15 24.58 18.33
C VAL A 238 -5.28 24.71 19.59
N PRO A 239 -5.33 23.74 20.52
CA PRO A 239 -4.67 23.85 21.81
C PRO A 239 -3.17 23.69 21.64
N HIS A 240 -2.38 24.63 22.18
CA HIS A 240 -0.91 24.63 22.14
C HIS A 240 -0.33 23.22 22.45
N PRO A 241 0.80 22.80 21.85
CA PRO A 241 1.29 21.42 21.92
C PRO A 241 1.39 20.84 23.34
N GLN A 242 1.75 21.69 24.30
CA GLN A 242 1.92 21.34 25.71
C GLN A 242 0.60 21.02 26.44
N PHE A 243 -0.56 21.34 25.85
CA PHE A 243 -1.89 21.18 26.44
C PHE A 243 -2.83 20.25 25.66
N ILE A 244 -2.35 19.57 24.61
CA ILE A 244 -3.18 18.73 23.73
C ILE A 244 -3.97 17.67 24.50
N PHE A 245 -3.41 17.09 25.57
CA PHE A 245 -4.10 16.08 26.37
C PHE A 245 -5.19 16.62 27.28
N LYS A 246 -5.29 17.96 27.43
CA LYS A 246 -6.26 18.62 28.33
C LYS A 246 -7.44 19.23 27.58
N ARG A 247 -7.33 19.44 26.27
CA ARG A 247 -8.35 20.10 25.47
C ARG A 247 -8.37 19.56 24.04
N VAL A 248 -9.57 19.27 23.53
CA VAL A 248 -9.82 18.92 22.13
C VAL A 248 -10.11 20.23 21.37
N PRO A 249 -9.75 20.38 20.08
CA PRO A 249 -10.15 21.55 19.31
C PRO A 249 -11.67 21.73 19.30
N ASP A 250 -12.11 22.99 19.27
CA ASP A 250 -13.53 23.34 19.34
C ASP A 250 -14.26 22.96 18.03
N VAL A 251 -13.52 22.83 16.92
CA VAL A 251 -14.04 22.39 15.62
C VAL A 251 -13.14 21.31 15.01
N TRP A 252 -13.77 20.31 14.40
CA TRP A 252 -13.13 19.22 13.69
C TRP A 252 -13.61 19.14 12.23
N PRO A 253 -12.71 18.99 11.23
CA PRO A 253 -11.25 19.05 11.32
C PRO A 253 -10.78 20.47 11.72
N CYS A 254 -9.64 20.57 12.39
CA CYS A 254 -9.11 21.85 12.90
C CYS A 254 -8.10 22.54 11.96
N SER A 255 -7.80 21.92 10.81
CA SER A 255 -6.79 22.38 9.85
C SER A 255 -7.26 22.15 8.41
N LYS A 256 -6.69 22.90 7.47
CA LYS A 256 -6.88 22.74 6.02
C LYS A 256 -5.54 22.57 5.31
N TRP A 257 -5.53 21.81 4.23
CA TRP A 257 -4.33 21.64 3.42
C TRP A 257 -4.00 22.94 2.64
N ASN A 258 -2.71 23.28 2.54
CA ASN A 258 -2.25 24.35 1.65
C ASN A 258 -2.04 23.79 0.23
N TYR A 259 -3.06 23.95 -0.60
CA TYR A 259 -3.04 23.51 -2.00
C TYR A 259 -2.00 24.22 -2.87
N SER A 260 -1.42 25.34 -2.41
CA SER A 260 -0.32 26.01 -3.10
C SER A 260 1.04 25.34 -2.87
N SER A 261 1.12 24.33 -2.01
CA SER A 261 2.36 23.56 -1.79
C SER A 261 2.77 22.79 -3.05
N ALA A 262 4.05 22.85 -3.40
CA ALA A 262 4.65 22.08 -4.49
C ALA A 262 4.52 20.56 -4.30
N LEU A 263 4.30 20.07 -3.07
CA LEU A 263 4.06 18.65 -2.82
C LEU A 263 2.65 18.19 -3.18
N THR A 264 1.68 19.10 -3.30
CA THR A 264 0.27 18.74 -3.50
C THR A 264 0.05 17.80 -4.70
N PRO A 265 0.62 18.04 -5.89
CA PRO A 265 0.45 17.13 -7.03
C PRO A 265 1.03 15.73 -6.78
N LEU A 266 2.17 15.64 -6.08
CA LEU A 266 2.80 14.36 -5.72
C LEU A 266 1.93 13.57 -4.75
N LEU A 267 1.45 14.22 -3.69
CA LEU A 267 0.61 13.59 -2.67
C LEU A 267 -0.72 13.15 -3.28
N GLN A 268 -1.33 13.98 -4.13
CA GLN A 268 -2.56 13.59 -4.83
C GLN A 268 -2.33 12.36 -5.72
N ALA A 269 -1.27 12.37 -6.53
CA ALA A 269 -0.94 11.23 -7.40
C ALA A 269 -0.66 9.94 -6.62
N ALA A 270 0.03 10.04 -5.48
CA ALA A 270 0.28 8.90 -4.60
C ALA A 270 -1.02 8.35 -4.01
N ALA A 271 -1.93 9.23 -3.56
CA ALA A 271 -3.23 8.82 -3.05
C ALA A 271 -4.12 8.19 -4.14
N GLU A 272 -4.10 8.72 -5.36
CA GLU A 272 -4.79 8.11 -6.51
C GLU A 272 -4.25 6.71 -6.81
N PHE A 273 -2.93 6.54 -6.86
CA PHE A 273 -2.30 5.24 -7.05
C PHE A 273 -2.66 4.25 -5.94
N GLU A 274 -2.67 4.68 -4.68
CA GLU A 274 -3.06 3.86 -3.53
C GLU A 274 -4.52 3.40 -3.64
N VAL A 275 -5.44 4.33 -3.90
CA VAL A 275 -6.88 4.02 -4.04
C VAL A 275 -7.14 3.07 -5.20
N ASP A 276 -6.49 3.27 -6.34
CA ASP A 276 -6.65 2.42 -7.51
C ASP A 276 -6.20 0.98 -7.22
N SER A 277 -5.04 0.85 -6.57
CA SER A 277 -4.45 -0.45 -6.24
C SER A 277 -5.33 -1.17 -5.22
N ALA A 278 -5.78 -0.43 -4.19
CA ALA A 278 -6.73 -0.88 -3.18
C ALA A 278 -8.03 -1.41 -3.79
N ILE A 279 -8.65 -0.69 -4.73
CA ILE A 279 -9.91 -1.10 -5.35
C ILE A 279 -9.73 -2.43 -6.09
N VAL A 280 -8.66 -2.59 -6.86
CA VAL A 280 -8.37 -3.84 -7.58
C VAL A 280 -8.14 -5.00 -6.61
N GLU A 281 -7.35 -4.78 -5.55
CA GLU A 281 -7.07 -5.81 -4.55
C GLU A 281 -8.31 -6.20 -3.74
N ILE A 282 -9.15 -5.22 -3.36
CA ILE A 282 -10.42 -5.45 -2.68
C ILE A 282 -11.38 -6.25 -3.56
N SER A 283 -11.53 -5.87 -4.84
CA SER A 283 -12.40 -6.59 -5.76
C SER A 283 -11.96 -8.04 -5.94
N ALA A 284 -10.66 -8.27 -6.17
CA ALA A 284 -10.12 -9.62 -6.30
C ALA A 284 -10.32 -10.44 -5.01
N TRP A 285 -10.05 -9.87 -3.85
CA TRP A 285 -10.24 -10.56 -2.57
C TRP A 285 -11.72 -10.90 -2.32
N LEU A 286 -12.65 -10.00 -2.64
CA LEU A 286 -14.09 -10.28 -2.50
C LEU A 286 -14.55 -11.39 -3.45
N GLU A 287 -14.01 -11.46 -4.67
CA GLU A 287 -14.30 -12.52 -5.65
C GLU A 287 -13.76 -13.90 -5.21
N GLU A 288 -12.68 -13.93 -4.43
CA GLU A 288 -12.07 -15.16 -3.90
C GLU A 288 -12.80 -15.75 -2.68
N ILE A 289 -13.71 -15.00 -2.05
CA ILE A 289 -14.43 -15.49 -0.86
C ILE A 289 -15.45 -16.55 -1.27
N ASP A 290 -15.24 -17.77 -0.79
CA ASP A 290 -16.16 -18.89 -0.96
C ASP A 290 -16.84 -19.30 0.36
N PRO A 291 -17.93 -20.08 0.34
CA PRO A 291 -18.65 -20.48 1.55
C PRO A 291 -17.93 -21.49 2.47
N TYR A 292 -16.90 -22.16 1.96
CA TYR A 292 -16.25 -23.32 2.60
C TYR A 292 -14.95 -22.95 3.29
N THR A 293 -14.26 -21.92 2.80
CA THR A 293 -12.96 -21.47 3.30
C THR A 293 -13.11 -20.11 3.98
N PRO A 294 -12.64 -19.94 5.23
CA PRO A 294 -12.65 -18.62 5.86
C PRO A 294 -11.83 -17.63 5.03
N PRO A 295 -12.28 -16.38 4.86
CA PRO A 295 -11.50 -15.37 4.17
C PRO A 295 -10.14 -15.21 4.85
N ASN A 296 -9.09 -15.06 4.05
CA ASN A 296 -7.79 -14.67 4.60
C ASN A 296 -7.90 -13.27 5.22
N ASP A 297 -7.14 -13.04 6.28
CA ASP A 297 -6.97 -11.68 6.80
C ASP A 297 -6.33 -10.84 5.71
N ALA A 298 -7.18 -10.00 5.16
CA ALA A 298 -6.94 -9.33 3.92
C ALA A 298 -5.94 -8.20 4.19
N ASN A 299 -4.66 -8.43 3.88
CA ASN A 299 -3.68 -7.36 3.81
C ASN A 299 -3.84 -6.69 2.44
N LEU A 300 -5.00 -6.05 2.25
CA LEU A 300 -5.60 -5.58 0.99
C LEU A 300 -4.87 -4.41 0.32
N PHE A 301 -3.68 -4.11 0.81
CA PHE A 301 -2.94 -2.93 0.45
C PHE A 301 -1.47 -3.26 0.51
N ASN A 302 -1.03 -4.01 -0.50
CA ASN A 302 0.39 -4.12 -0.74
C ASN A 302 0.86 -2.90 -1.52
N ASP A 303 1.82 -2.19 -0.93
CA ASP A 303 2.33 -0.97 -1.52
C ASP A 303 3.18 -1.28 -2.76
N MET A 304 2.50 -1.37 -3.90
CA MET A 304 3.09 -1.40 -5.25
C MET A 304 3.46 0.00 -5.73
N ILE A 305 3.69 0.94 -4.82
CA ILE A 305 4.01 2.33 -5.15
C ILE A 305 5.38 2.64 -4.58
N ARG A 306 6.22 3.33 -5.36
CA ARG A 306 7.56 3.76 -4.93
C ARG A 306 7.83 5.17 -5.40
N LEU A 307 8.48 5.93 -4.54
CA LEU A 307 9.01 7.24 -4.90
C LEU A 307 10.50 7.13 -5.20
N VAL A 308 10.85 7.46 -6.43
CA VAL A 308 12.18 7.32 -7.00
C VAL A 308 12.77 8.69 -7.20
N ASN A 309 13.98 8.90 -6.69
CA ASN A 309 14.77 10.08 -7.02
C ASN A 309 15.44 9.89 -8.39
N GLN A 310 15.35 10.90 -9.23
CA GLN A 310 16.06 10.98 -10.51
C GLN A 310 16.96 12.22 -10.54
N ASN A 311 17.84 12.32 -11.53
CA ASN A 311 18.76 13.46 -11.63
C ASN A 311 18.00 14.79 -11.75
N GLU A 312 16.92 14.83 -12.52
CA GLU A 312 16.14 16.03 -12.85
C GLU A 312 14.76 16.11 -12.14
N GLY A 313 14.50 15.24 -11.16
CA GLY A 313 13.25 15.29 -10.41
C GLY A 313 12.92 14.03 -9.62
N LEU A 314 11.62 13.81 -9.40
CA LEU A 314 11.10 12.59 -8.78
C LEU A 314 10.24 11.81 -9.77
N SER A 315 10.18 10.50 -9.59
CA SER A 315 9.21 9.64 -10.25
C SER A 315 8.42 8.85 -9.22
N LEU A 316 7.10 8.92 -9.30
CA LEU A 316 6.20 8.03 -8.59
C LEU A 316 5.90 6.86 -9.52
N VAL A 317 6.27 5.66 -9.09
CA VAL A 317 6.17 4.43 -9.88
C VAL A 317 5.13 3.53 -9.22
N ARG A 318 4.15 3.05 -10.00
CA ARG A 318 3.18 2.04 -9.60
C ARG A 318 3.31 0.81 -10.49
N TRP A 319 3.45 -0.36 -9.88
CA TRP A 319 3.40 -1.64 -10.60
C TRP A 319 1.97 -2.17 -10.65
N ILE A 320 1.53 -2.60 -11.82
CA ILE A 320 0.16 -3.07 -12.08
C ILE A 320 0.23 -4.51 -12.58
N LYS A 321 -0.51 -5.42 -11.94
CA LYS A 321 -0.66 -6.80 -12.43
C LYS A 321 -1.61 -6.82 -13.63
N LYS A 322 -1.15 -7.41 -14.73
CA LYS A 322 -1.98 -7.80 -15.88
C LYS A 322 -2.11 -9.31 -15.93
N LYS A 323 -3.34 -9.80 -16.07
CA LYS A 323 -3.58 -11.19 -16.46
C LYS A 323 -3.14 -11.35 -17.90
N ARG A 324 -2.31 -12.34 -18.18
CA ARG A 324 -1.96 -12.70 -19.56
C ARG A 324 -3.24 -13.12 -20.30
N SER A 325 -3.61 -12.39 -21.35
CA SER A 325 -4.72 -12.78 -22.23
C SER A 325 -4.38 -14.15 -22.83
N LYS A 326 -5.27 -15.13 -22.63
CA LYS A 326 -5.12 -16.47 -23.21
C LYS A 326 -5.31 -16.44 -24.72
#